data_AF-A0A2E5E3W5-F1
#
_entry.id   AF-A0A2E5E3W5-F1
#
_cell.length_a   1.000
_cell.length_b   1.000
_cell.length_c   1.000
_cell.angle_alpha   90.00
_cell.angle_beta   90.00
_cell.angle_gamma   90.00
#
_symmetry.space_group_name_H-M   'P 1'
#
loop_
_entity.id
_entity.type
_entity.pdbx_description
1 polymer ?
#
loop_
_entity_poly.entity_id
_entity_poly.type
_entity_poly.pdbx_seq_one_letter_code
_entity_poly.pdbx_strand_id
1 'polypeptide(L)' 'RSGVYTVNEEQKKLAKAQIAKLEEAKTFKSPIVTEVEMAKKFYLAEDYHQDYIEKTGRACHVTNPWAKDNSPSH' A
#
# COMPACT_ATOMS: atom_id res chain seq x y z
N ARG A 1 6.86 -1.34 7.96
CA ARG A 1 7.58 -1.72 6.71
C ARG A 1 6.63 -1.65 5.54
N SER A 2 7.11 -1.36 4.33
CA SER A 2 6.31 -1.39 3.11
C SER A 2 6.42 -2.77 2.46
N GLY A 3 5.30 -3.32 1.99
CA GLY A 3 5.31 -4.62 1.33
C GLY A 3 4.07 -4.84 0.46
N VAL A 4 4.27 -5.60 -0.62
CA VAL A 4 3.22 -6.08 -1.53
C VAL A 4 3.16 -7.60 -1.41
N TYR A 5 1.99 -8.11 -1.03
CA TYR A 5 1.75 -9.54 -0.83
C TYR A 5 0.88 -10.09 -1.97
N THR A 6 1.49 -10.89 -2.85
CA THR A 6 0.86 -11.33 -4.11
C THR A 6 0.24 -12.71 -3.97
N VAL A 7 -0.92 -12.94 -4.59
CA VAL A 7 -1.61 -14.25 -4.54
C VAL A 7 -1.28 -15.14 -5.73
N ASN A 8 -0.59 -14.63 -6.76
CA ASN A 8 -0.10 -15.39 -7.89
C ASN A 8 1.18 -14.77 -8.50
N GLU A 9 1.83 -15.51 -9.41
CA GLU A 9 3.08 -15.07 -10.05
C GLU A 9 2.85 -13.89 -11.02
N GLU A 10 1.67 -13.75 -11.59
CA GLU A 10 1.34 -12.62 -12.47
C GLU A 10 1.37 -11.29 -11.70
N GLN A 11 0.71 -11.23 -10.54
CA GLN A 11 0.75 -10.07 -9.65
C GLN A 11 2.17 -9.75 -9.20
N LYS A 12 2.99 -10.76 -8.92
CA LYS A 12 4.40 -10.59 -8.54
C LYS A 12 5.23 -10.01 -9.66
N LYS A 13 5.03 -10.47 -10.90
CA LYS A 13 5.67 -9.91 -12.09
C LYS A 13 5.27 -8.45 -12.29
N LEU A 14 3.97 -8.15 -12.21
CA LEU A 14 3.44 -6.79 -12.38
C LEU A 14 3.95 -5.84 -11.28
N ALA A 15 3.96 -6.26 -10.03
CA ALA A 15 4.46 -5.47 -8.91
C ALA A 15 5.94 -5.10 -9.08
N LYS A 16 6.80 -6.09 -9.42
CA LYS A 16 8.22 -5.85 -9.69
C LYS A 16 8.45 -4.94 -10.89
N ALA A 17 7.70 -5.14 -11.98
CA ALA A 17 7.79 -4.28 -13.16
C ALA A 17 7.40 -2.84 -12.83
N GLN A 18 6.40 -2.63 -11.98
CA GLN A 18 5.99 -1.29 -11.58
C GLN A 18 7.04 -0.60 -10.69
N ILE A 19 7.65 -1.33 -9.75
CA ILE A 19 8.77 -0.79 -8.95
C ILE A 19 9.91 -0.38 -9.87
N ALA A 20 10.30 -1.23 -10.83
CA ALA A 20 11.37 -0.93 -11.78
C ALA A 20 11.08 0.34 -12.61
N LYS A 21 9.85 0.50 -13.11
CA LYS A 21 9.44 1.71 -13.84
C LYS A 21 9.55 2.98 -12.99
N LEU A 22 9.15 2.91 -11.72
CA LEU A 22 9.20 4.06 -10.80
C LEU A 22 10.64 4.45 -10.43
N GLU A 23 11.51 3.46 -10.26
CA GLU A 23 12.96 3.64 -10.06
C GLU A 23 13.62 4.27 -11.28
N GLU A 24 13.34 3.74 -12.48
CA GLU A 24 13.86 4.28 -13.74
C GLU A 24 13.41 5.74 -13.95
N ALA A 25 12.14 6.03 -13.67
CA ALA A 25 11.58 7.37 -13.74
C ALA A 25 12.08 8.31 -12.63
N LYS A 26 12.86 7.81 -11.65
CA LYS A 26 13.31 8.56 -10.46
C LYS A 26 12.17 9.34 -9.80
N THR A 27 10.99 8.71 -9.72
CA THR A 27 9.76 9.36 -9.21
C THR A 27 9.92 9.76 -7.74
N PHE A 28 10.71 9.00 -6.97
CA PHE A 28 10.98 9.27 -5.57
C PHE A 28 12.44 9.72 -5.39
N LYS A 29 12.66 10.64 -4.43
CA LYS A 29 14.00 11.12 -4.06
C LYS A 29 14.87 10.04 -3.41
N SER A 30 14.23 9.02 -2.84
CA SER A 30 14.90 7.92 -2.12
C SER A 30 14.53 6.58 -2.77
N PRO A 31 15.40 5.56 -2.66
CA PRO A 31 15.13 4.23 -3.20
C PRO A 31 13.85 3.60 -2.64
N ILE A 32 13.16 2.85 -3.49
CA ILE A 32 11.97 2.07 -3.12
C ILE A 32 12.44 0.78 -2.44
N VAL A 33 12.20 0.70 -1.12
CA VAL A 33 12.53 -0.47 -0.28
C VAL A 33 11.35 -1.44 -0.09
N THR A 34 10.31 -1.32 -0.91
CA THR A 34 9.10 -2.14 -0.81
C THR A 34 9.40 -3.61 -1.13
N GLU A 35 9.11 -4.50 -0.19
CA GLU A 35 9.25 -5.94 -0.38
C GLU A 35 8.12 -6.49 -1.28
N VAL A 36 8.42 -7.47 -2.14
CA VAL A 36 7.42 -8.18 -2.95
C VAL A 36 7.50 -9.67 -2.63
N GLU A 37 6.53 -10.17 -1.87
CA GLU A 37 6.45 -11.56 -1.42
C GLU A 37 5.12 -12.22 -1.77
N MET A 38 5.10 -13.55 -1.82
CA MET A 38 3.84 -14.29 -1.89
C MET A 38 3.06 -14.11 -0.59
N ALA A 39 1.74 -13.94 -0.71
CA ALA A 39 0.84 -13.84 0.42
C ALA A 39 0.93 -15.12 1.28
N LYS A 40 1.19 -14.92 2.57
CA LYS A 40 1.11 -15.96 3.60
C LYS A 40 -0.29 -15.91 4.24
N LYS A 41 -0.54 -16.79 5.21
CA LYS A 41 -1.78 -16.76 5.98
C LYS A 41 -2.02 -15.37 6.56
N PHE A 42 -3.18 -14.79 6.25
CA PHE A 42 -3.64 -13.53 6.82
C PHE A 42 -4.47 -13.82 8.07
N TYR A 43 -4.20 -13.09 9.14
CA TYR A 43 -4.94 -13.17 10.39
C TYR A 43 -5.74 -11.88 10.54
N LEU A 44 -7.06 -12.02 10.70
CA LEU A 44 -7.92 -10.87 10.93
C LEU A 44 -7.52 -10.17 12.22
N ALA A 45 -7.45 -8.85 12.18
CA ALA A 45 -7.35 -8.02 13.37
C ALA A 45 -8.69 -8.01 14.12
N GLU A 46 -8.65 -7.71 15.41
CA GLU A 46 -9.84 -7.57 16.27
C GLU A 46 -10.86 -6.59 15.68
N ASP A 47 -12.14 -6.78 15.98
CA ASP A 47 -13.25 -5.98 15.42
C ASP A 47 -13.13 -4.48 15.66
N TYR A 48 -12.46 -4.10 16.75
CA TYR A 48 -12.15 -2.70 17.07
C TYR A 48 -11.29 -2.03 15.98
N HIS A 49 -10.39 -2.79 15.34
CA HIS A 49 -9.49 -2.27 14.31
C HIS A 49 -10.14 -2.19 12.93
N GLN A 50 -11.22 -2.95 12.71
CA GLN A 50 -11.96 -2.90 11.45
C GLN A 50 -12.66 -1.55 11.31
N ASP A 51 -12.51 -0.91 10.15
CA ASP A 51 -13.12 0.39 9.82
C ASP A 51 -12.81 1.50 10.83
N TYR A 52 -11.66 1.41 11.53
CA TYR A 52 -11.30 2.34 12.61
C TYR A 52 -11.33 3.81 12.18
N ILE A 53 -10.86 4.11 10.97
CA ILE A 53 -10.84 5.47 10.42
C ILE A 53 -12.26 5.97 10.17
N GLU A 54 -13.15 5.15 9.62
CA GLU A 54 -14.56 5.50 9.41
C GLU A 54 -15.29 5.72 10.75
N LYS A 55 -15.01 4.86 11.75
CA LYS A 55 -15.63 4.93 13.08
C LYS A 55 -15.17 6.12 13.92
N THR A 56 -13.90 6.53 13.79
CA THR A 56 -13.28 7.51 14.72
C THR A 56 -12.84 8.81 14.06
N GLY A 57 -12.74 8.85 12.73
CA GLY A 57 -12.18 9.98 11.98
C GLY A 57 -10.67 10.19 12.18
N ARG A 58 -9.97 9.31 12.90
CA ARG A 58 -8.54 9.45 13.20
C ARG A 58 -7.71 8.75 12.12
N ALA A 59 -6.82 9.49 11.46
CA ALA A 59 -5.90 8.97 10.44
C ALA A 59 -4.49 9.55 10.59
N CYS A 60 -3.47 8.75 10.26
CA CYS A 60 -2.07 9.17 10.22
C CYS A 60 -1.39 8.86 8.87
N HIS A 61 -2.17 8.50 7.84
CA HIS A 61 -1.64 8.28 6.49
C HIS A 61 -1.49 9.60 5.73
N VAL A 62 -0.50 9.66 4.82
CA VAL A 62 -0.10 10.87 4.08
C VAL A 62 -1.26 11.48 3.28
N THR A 63 -2.12 10.64 2.72
CA THR A 63 -3.44 11.00 2.20
C THR A 63 -4.46 10.08 2.84
N ASN A 64 -5.67 10.57 3.14
CA ASN A 64 -6.75 9.71 3.62
C ASN A 64 -7.30 8.91 2.42
N PRO A 65 -7.03 7.59 2.31
CA PRO A 65 -7.47 6.82 1.14
C PRO A 65 -8.98 6.53 1.17
N TRP A 66 -9.67 6.89 2.25
CA TRP A 66 -11.10 6.69 2.47
C TRP A 66 -11.92 7.98 2.32
N ALA A 67 -11.27 9.10 1.98
CA ALA A 67 -11.97 10.33 1.64
C ALA A 67 -12.76 10.13 0.34
N LYS A 68 -14.03 10.56 0.32
CA LYS A 68 -14.88 10.43 -0.88
C LYS A 68 -14.41 11.34 -2.03
N ASP A 69 -13.55 12.31 -1.74
CA ASP A 69 -12.83 13.16 -2.67
C ASP A 69 -11.32 12.84 -2.63
N ASN A 70 -10.90 11.87 -3.45
CA ASN A 70 -9.47 11.54 -3.65
C ASN A 70 -8.71 12.64 -4.44
N SER A 71 -8.80 13.90 -4.01
CA SER A 71 -7.92 14.97 -4.51
C SER A 71 -6.69 15.04 -3.60
N PRO A 72 -5.46 14.85 -4.14
CA PRO A 72 -4.26 15.10 -3.36
C PRO A 72 -4.19 16.59 -3.04
N SER A 73 -4.40 16.95 -1.77
CA SER A 73 -3.99 18.27 -1.28
C SER A 73 -2.47 18.37 -1.46
N HIS A 74 -2.07 19.34 -2.28
CA HIS A 74 -0.68 19.68 -2.60
C HIS A 74 0.19 19.88 -1.35
#